data_AF-A0A842N3W6-F1
#
_entry.id   AF-A0A842N3W6-F1
#
_cell.length_a   1.000
_cell.length_b   1.000
_cell.length_c   1.000
_cell.angle_alpha   90.00
_cell.angle_beta   90.00
_cell.angle_gamma   90.00
#
_symmetry.space_group_name_H-M   'P 1'
#
loop_
_entity.id
_entity.type
_entity.pdbx_description
1 polymer ?
#
loop_
_entity_poly.entity_id
_entity_poly.type
_entity_poly.pdbx_seq_one_letter_code
_entity_poly.pdbx_strand_id
1 'polypeptide(L)'
;MVNFVIYDIIFLVVFSLAVGLFLYKRRTKLEKDGIMFLYRTKLGIKFIGKFSNKYEKGLRAIIPLVLFVGYILMISMFYLLYQTAKIYVTVPEITDMISAP
;
A
#
# COMPACT_ATOMS: atom_id res chain seq x y z
N MET A 1 24.17 1.38 24.57
CA MET A 1 23.28 1.28 23.39
C MET A 1 21.86 1.30 23.92
N VAL A 2 21.13 2.41 23.80
CA VAL A 2 19.69 2.37 24.06
C VAL A 2 19.07 1.54 22.94
N ASN A 3 18.45 0.41 23.29
CA ASN A 3 17.98 -0.57 22.33
C ASN A 3 16.97 0.08 21.37
N PHE A 4 17.22 -0.03 20.07
CA PHE A 4 16.36 0.46 18.97
C PHE A 4 14.88 0.09 19.19
N VAL A 5 14.66 -1.10 19.77
CA VAL A 5 13.36 -1.65 20.16
C VAL A 5 12.57 -0.75 21.12
N ILE A 6 13.23 -0.06 22.07
CA ILE A 6 12.55 0.80 23.04
C ILE A 6 11.95 2.02 22.34
N TYR A 7 12.71 2.65 21.42
CA TYR A 7 12.20 3.77 20.64
C TYR A 7 11.05 3.34 19.73
N ASP A 8 11.17 2.16 19.11
CA ASP A 8 10.13 1.62 18.22
C ASP A 8 8.82 1.35 18.97
N ILE A 9 8.90 0.75 20.17
CA ILE A 9 7.74 0.50 21.03
C ILE A 9 7.12 1.82 21.53
N ILE A 10 7.93 2.79 21.95
CA ILE A 10 7.43 4.09 22.41
C ILE A 10 6.72 4.82 21.25
N PHE A 11 7.32 4.83 20.06
CA PHE A 11 6.70 5.43 18.89
C PHE A 11 5.40 4.72 18.51
N LEU A 12 5.36 3.40 18.59
CA LEU A 12 4.15 2.61 18.32
C LEU A 12 3.03 2.98 19.30
N VAL A 13 3.32 3.02 20.60
CA VAL A 13 2.32 3.36 21.62
C VAL A 13 1.81 4.79 21.44
N VAL A 14 2.70 5.76 21.23
CA VAL A 14 2.32 7.16 21.01
C VAL A 14 1.51 7.31 19.73
N PHE A 15 1.92 6.67 18.64
CA PHE A 15 1.21 6.69 17.36
C PHE A 15 -0.18 6.06 17.46
N SER A 16 -0.29 4.88 18.08
CA SER A 16 -1.56 4.19 18.28
C SER A 16 -2.51 5.00 19.16
N LEU A 17 -2.02 5.62 20.24
CA LEU A 17 -2.82 6.52 21.08
C LEU A 17 -3.25 7.77 20.31
N ALA A 18 -2.36 8.37 19.53
CA ALA A 18 -2.67 9.53 18.71
C ALA A 18 -3.75 9.21 17.66
N VAL A 19 -3.63 8.08 16.95
CA VAL A 19 -4.61 7.62 15.96
C VAL A 19 -5.94 7.27 16.63
N GLY A 20 -5.90 6.56 17.76
CA GLY A 20 -7.09 6.18 18.53
C GLY A 20 -7.86 7.41 19.03
N LEU A 21 -7.17 8.39 19.63
CA LEU A 21 -7.78 9.65 20.06
C LEU A 21 -8.31 10.47 18.89
N PHE A 22 -7.58 10.52 17.77
CA PHE A 22 -8.00 11.21 16.56
C PHE A 22 -9.30 10.61 15.99
N LEU A 23 -9.37 9.29 15.88
CA LEU A 23 -10.56 8.57 15.41
C LEU A 23 -11.73 8.73 16.38
N TYR A 24 -11.49 8.59 17.69
CA TYR A 24 -12.54 8.73 18.70
C TYR A 24 -13.17 10.14 18.70
N LYS A 25 -12.32 11.19 18.66
CA LYS A 25 -12.77 12.58 18.66
C LYS A 25 -13.51 12.97 17.38
N ARG A 26 -13.21 12.32 16.25
CA ARG A 26 -13.78 12.66 14.93
C ARG A 26 -14.73 11.60 14.37
N ARG A 27 -15.17 10.66 15.21
CA ARG A 27 -16.06 9.54 14.85
C ARG A 27 -17.35 9.96 14.14
N THR A 28 -17.88 11.15 14.46
CA THR A 28 -19.11 11.70 13.88
C THR A 28 -18.95 12.22 12.45
N LYS A 29 -17.72 12.36 11.96
CA LYS A 29 -17.38 12.76 10.59
C LYS A 29 -16.85 11.59 9.75
N LEU A 30 -16.94 10.37 10.27
CA LEU A 30 -16.64 9.14 9.53
C LEU A 30 -17.88 8.76 8.73
N GLU A 31 -17.78 8.81 7.41
CA GLU A 31 -18.81 8.27 6.53
C GLU A 31 -18.49 6.79 6.29
N LYS A 32 -19.51 5.93 6.38
CA LYS A 32 -19.39 4.52 6.02
C LYS A 32 -19.48 4.40 4.50
N ASP A 33 -18.41 3.96 3.86
CA ASP A 33 -18.39 3.63 2.43
C ASP A 33 -18.16 2.11 2.33
N GLY A 34 -19.24 1.34 2.20
CA GLY A 34 -19.20 -0.13 2.23
C GLY A 34 -18.71 -0.69 3.58
N ILE A 35 -17.68 -1.56 3.53
CA ILE A 35 -17.07 -2.19 4.72
C ILE A 35 -16.11 -1.21 5.45
N MET A 36 -15.74 -0.09 4.80
CA MET A 36 -14.68 0.79 5.28
C MET A 36 -15.24 2.08 5.89
N PHE A 37 -14.69 2.47 7.04
CA PHE A 37 -14.92 3.78 7.63
C PHE A 37 -13.93 4.78 7.02
N LEU A 38 -14.40 5.61 6.09
CA LEU A 38 -13.56 6.60 5.44
C LEU A 38 -13.68 7.93 6.16
N TYR A 39 -12.57 8.37 6.75
CA TYR A 39 -12.46 9.74 7.22
C TYR A 39 -12.23 10.66 6.02
N ARG A 40 -13.34 11.07 5.40
CA ARG A 40 -13.33 12.05 4.32
C ARG A 40 -12.93 13.41 4.88
N THR A 41 -11.62 13.68 4.99
CA THR A 41 -11.14 15.04 5.27
C THR A 41 -11.65 15.96 4.16
N LYS A 42 -12.58 16.87 4.51
CA LYS A 42 -13.08 17.90 3.58
C LYS A 42 -11.95 18.70 2.96
N LEU A 43 -10.82 18.85 3.65
CA LEU A 43 -9.60 19.48 3.14
C LEU A 43 -8.88 18.61 2.11
N GLY A 44 -8.62 17.33 2.41
CA GLY A 44 -7.95 16.40 1.48
C GLY A 44 -8.74 16.20 0.19
N ILE A 45 -10.06 15.99 0.28
CA ILE A 45 -10.91 15.81 -0.91
C ILE A 45 -10.95 17.09 -1.75
N LYS A 46 -11.09 18.26 -1.12
CA LYS A 46 -11.02 19.54 -1.84
C LYS A 46 -9.65 19.78 -2.47
N PHE A 47 -8.58 19.38 -1.81
CA PHE A 47 -7.22 19.50 -2.34
C PHE A 47 -7.01 18.57 -3.55
N ILE A 48 -7.38 17.30 -3.43
CA ILE A 48 -7.32 16.33 -4.53
C ILE A 48 -8.16 16.83 -5.70
N GLY A 49 -9.40 17.30 -5.46
CA GLY A 49 -10.24 17.86 -6.51
C GLY A 49 -9.63 19.08 -7.18
N LYS A 50 -9.08 20.03 -6.41
CA LYS A 50 -8.40 21.22 -6.97
C LYS A 50 -7.16 20.86 -7.78
N PHE A 51 -6.34 19.94 -7.28
CA PHE A 51 -5.13 19.49 -7.94
C PHE A 51 -5.45 18.70 -9.22
N SER A 52 -6.39 17.75 -9.12
CA SER A 52 -6.87 16.95 -10.25
C SER A 52 -7.47 17.82 -11.35
N ASN A 53 -8.27 18.83 -11.01
CA ASN A 53 -8.85 19.75 -12.01
C ASN A 53 -7.79 20.67 -12.62
N LYS A 54 -6.81 21.14 -11.84
CA LYS A 54 -5.73 22.00 -12.34
C LYS A 54 -4.81 21.28 -13.32
N TYR A 55 -4.53 20.00 -13.09
CA TYR A 55 -3.61 19.20 -13.89
C TYR A 55 -4.33 18.12 -14.72
N GLU A 56 -5.64 18.26 -14.95
CA GLU A 56 -6.48 17.22 -15.55
C GLU A 56 -5.91 16.68 -16.86
N LYS A 57 -5.41 17.57 -17.73
CA LYS A 57 -4.81 17.20 -19.03
C LYS A 57 -3.52 16.38 -18.85
N GLY A 58 -2.67 16.75 -17.90
CA GLY A 58 -1.44 16.01 -17.60
C GLY A 58 -1.74 14.65 -16.96
N LEU A 59 -2.69 14.59 -16.03
CA LEU A 59 -3.13 13.33 -15.44
C LEU A 59 -3.73 12.41 -16.51
N ARG A 60 -4.62 12.91 -17.38
CA ARG A 60 -5.22 12.12 -18.47
C ARG A 60 -4.17 11.54 -19.43
N ALA A 61 -3.09 12.26 -19.70
CA ALA A 61 -2.00 11.76 -20.54
C ALA A 61 -1.15 10.68 -19.86
N ILE A 62 -0.95 10.77 -18.54
CA ILE A 62 -0.12 9.85 -17.76
C ILE A 62 -0.87 8.56 -17.38
N ILE A 63 -2.19 8.63 -17.18
CA ILE A 63 -3.03 7.48 -16.81
C ILE A 63 -2.81 6.24 -17.71
N PRO A 64 -2.86 6.33 -19.06
CA PRO A 64 -2.65 5.14 -19.89
C PRO A 64 -1.23 4.57 -19.75
N LEU A 65 -0.23 5.42 -19.57
CA LEU A 65 1.16 4.97 -19.36
C LEU A 65 1.31 4.23 -18.03
N VAL A 66 0.72 4.75 -16.96
CA VAL A 66 0.74 4.10 -15.64
C VAL A 66 -0.02 2.78 -15.66
N LEU A 67 -1.18 2.73 -16.31
CA LEU A 67 -1.95 1.49 -16.47
C LEU A 67 -1.16 0.46 -17.26
N PHE A 68 -0.56 0.85 -18.38
CA PHE A 68 0.25 -0.03 -19.22
C PHE A 68 1.43 -0.62 -18.44
N VAL A 69 2.19 0.22 -17.74
CA VAL A 69 3.31 -0.20 -16.89
C VAL A 69 2.83 -1.12 -15.77
N GLY A 70 1.71 -0.81 -15.13
CA GLY A 70 1.10 -1.64 -14.09
C GLY A 70 0.73 -3.03 -14.61
N TYR A 71 0.12 -3.13 -15.79
CA TYR A 71 -0.20 -4.41 -16.41
C TYR A 71 1.05 -5.23 -16.76
N ILE A 72 2.10 -4.59 -17.29
CA ILE A 72 3.38 -5.27 -17.56
C ILE A 72 3.99 -5.83 -16.28
N LEU A 73 4.03 -5.02 -15.21
CA LEU A 73 4.54 -5.44 -13.90
C LEU A 73 3.73 -6.59 -13.30
N MET A 74 2.42 -6.59 -13.49
CA MET A 74 1.58 -7.69 -13.04
C MET A 74 1.91 -8.98 -13.80
N ILE A 75 2.04 -8.91 -15.13
CA ILE A 75 2.41 -10.05 -15.96
C ILE A 75 3.81 -10.58 -15.59
N SER A 76 4.77 -9.68 -15.34
CA SER A 76 6.13 -10.08 -14.96
C SER A 76 6.16 -10.79 -13.61
N MET A 77 5.34 -10.37 -12.65
CA MET A 77 5.21 -11.09 -11.37
C MET A 77 4.69 -12.52 -11.56
N PHE A 78 3.67 -12.72 -12.40
CA PHE A 78 3.19 -14.06 -12.73
C PHE A 78 4.26 -14.90 -13.45
N TYR A 79 5.03 -14.29 -14.34
CA TYR A 79 6.14 -14.96 -15.02
C TYR A 79 7.23 -15.40 -14.05
N LEU A 80 7.64 -14.53 -13.12
CA LEU A 80 8.63 -14.84 -12.09
C LEU A 80 8.15 -15.95 -11.15
N LEU A 81 6.88 -15.91 -10.75
CA LEU A 81 6.26 -16.97 -9.96
C LEU A 81 6.28 -18.32 -10.71
N TYR A 82 5.90 -18.32 -11.99
CA TYR A 82 5.95 -19.52 -12.83
C TYR A 82 7.38 -20.06 -12.98
N GLN A 83 8.35 -19.18 -13.24
CA GLN A 83 9.75 -19.56 -13.37
C GLN A 83 10.29 -20.16 -12.07
N THR A 84 9.97 -19.54 -10.93
CA THR A 84 10.33 -20.05 -9.61
C THR A 84 9.72 -21.43 -9.37
N ALA A 85 8.42 -21.59 -9.60
CA ALA A 85 7.74 -22.87 -9.47
C ALA A 85 8.35 -23.96 -10.38
N LYS A 86 8.67 -23.61 -11.63
CA LYS A 86 9.31 -24.53 -12.58
C LYS A 86 10.68 -25.00 -12.10
N ILE A 87 11.51 -24.09 -11.59
CA ILE A 87 12.86 -24.43 -11.08
C ILE A 87 12.75 -25.40 -9.90
N TYR A 88 11.87 -25.10 -8.95
CA TYR A 88 11.62 -25.96 -7.77
C TYR A 88 11.12 -27.36 -8.15
N VAL A 89 10.33 -27.50 -9.21
CA VAL A 89 9.83 -28.81 -9.66
C VAL A 89 10.86 -29.59 -10.47
N THR A 90 11.70 -28.91 -11.26
CA THR A 90 12.59 -29.56 -12.25
C THR A 90 13.98 -29.89 -11.67
N VAL A 91 14.42 -29.18 -10.63
CA VAL A 91 15.76 -29.34 -10.04
C VAL A 91 15.65 -29.71 -8.55
N PRO A 92 15.61 -31.02 -8.20
CA PRO A 92 15.44 -31.47 -6.83
C PRO A 92 16.62 -31.15 -5.90
N GLU A 93 17.80 -30.83 -6.44
CA GLU A 93 18.97 -30.43 -5.64
C GLU A 93 18.80 -29.03 -5.00
N ILE A 94 17.96 -28.16 -5.57
CA ILE A 94 17.73 -26.80 -5.05
C ILE A 94 16.77 -26.83 -3.85
N THR A 95 15.79 -27.74 -3.86
CA THR A 95 14.83 -27.93 -2.75
C THR A 95 15.48 -28.42 -1.47
N ASP A 96 16.61 -29.12 -1.57
CA ASP A 96 17.35 -29.63 -0.41
C ASP A 96 18.31 -28.59 0.19
N MET A 97 18.78 -27.62 -0.61
CA MET A 97 19.70 -26.57 -0.17
C MET A 97 19.01 -25.29 0.31
N ILE A 98 17.86 -24.93 -0.29
CA ILE A 98 17.11 -23.71 0.03
C ILE A 98 15.63 -24.07 0.07
N SER A 99 15.02 -24.00 1.25
CA SER A 99 13.57 -24.11 1.38
C SER A 99 12.89 -22.90 0.72
N ALA A 100 11.73 -23.14 0.09
CA ALA A 100 10.93 -22.05 -0.45
C ALA A 100 10.61 -21.03 0.66
N PRO A 101 10.82 -19.72 0.42
CA PRO A 101 10.42 -18.68 1.37
C PRO A 101 8.90 -18.58 1.51
#